data_AF-A0A7J8J244-F1
#
_entry.id   AF-A0A7J8J244-F1
#
_cell.length_a   1.000
_cell.length_b   1.000
_cell.length_c   1.000
_cell.angle_alpha   90.00
_cell.angle_beta   90.00
_cell.angle_gamma   90.00
#
_symmetry.space_group_name_H-M   'P 1'
#
loop_
_entity.id
_entity.type
_entity.pdbx_description
1 polymer ?
#
loop_
_entity_poly.entity_id
_entity_poly.type
_entity_poly.pdbx_seq_one_letter_code
_entity_poly.pdbx_strand_id
1 'polypeptide(L)'
;MLDSCKLKSACNLPLIYYKKINTSGTSNADVPLADPGMYQLDITLRRGQSLAARDRGGTSDPYVKFKIGGKEVFRSKIIYKNLNPVWEEKASILVDHLREPLYVKVFDYDFGLQDDFMGSAFLDLTQLELNRPIDVTLTLKDPHYPDHDLGILFLSVILTPKEGEHRDVTMLMRKSWKRSSKVILSM
;
A
#
# COMPACT_ATOMS: atom_id res chain seq x y z
N MET A 1 10.97 -53.30 -2.62
CA MET A 1 10.46 -53.06 -3.98
C MET A 1 9.62 -51.79 -3.87
N LEU A 2 10.17 -50.60 -4.18
CA LEU A 2 10.12 -49.94 -5.51
C LEU A 2 8.65 -49.91 -6.01
N ASP A 3 8.00 -48.75 -6.16
CA ASP A 3 8.42 -47.66 -7.05
C ASP A 3 8.14 -46.23 -6.58
N SER A 4 9.06 -45.38 -7.01
CA SER A 4 9.07 -43.92 -7.10
C SER A 4 8.18 -43.39 -8.24
N CYS A 5 7.63 -42.17 -8.09
CA CYS A 5 7.91 -41.05 -9.01
C CYS A 5 7.27 -39.71 -8.57
N LYS A 6 8.03 -38.64 -8.81
CA LYS A 6 7.78 -37.21 -8.54
C LYS A 6 6.68 -36.64 -9.43
N LEU A 7 6.07 -35.52 -8.99
CA LEU A 7 6.07 -34.30 -9.81
C LEU A 7 5.84 -33.04 -8.95
N LYS A 8 6.81 -32.13 -9.06
CA LYS A 8 6.80 -30.76 -8.52
C LYS A 8 5.84 -29.93 -9.38
N SER A 9 5.02 -29.08 -8.76
CA SER A 9 4.37 -27.98 -9.49
C SER A 9 4.98 -26.66 -9.03
N ALA A 10 5.89 -26.15 -9.85
CA ALA A 10 6.38 -24.79 -9.77
C ALA A 10 5.31 -23.89 -10.38
N CYS A 11 4.73 -23.00 -9.58
CA CYS A 11 3.79 -22.01 -10.08
C CYS A 11 4.54 -21.02 -10.99
N ASN A 12 4.17 -21.02 -12.27
CA ASN A 12 4.70 -20.14 -13.30
C ASN A 12 4.36 -18.68 -12.97
N LEU A 13 5.38 -17.88 -12.65
CA LEU A 13 5.33 -16.43 -12.71
C LEU A 13 5.43 -15.99 -14.18
N PRO A 14 4.75 -14.92 -14.60
CA PRO A 14 4.98 -14.35 -15.93
C PRO A 14 6.41 -13.82 -16.02
N LEU A 15 7.21 -14.41 -16.91
CA LEU A 15 8.49 -13.89 -17.36
C LEU A 15 8.23 -12.66 -18.23
N ILE A 16 8.38 -11.45 -17.67
CA ILE A 16 8.58 -10.24 -18.47
C ILE A 16 10.09 -10.03 -18.64
N TYR A 17 10.51 -10.06 -19.90
CA TYR A 17 11.87 -10.03 -20.39
C TYR A 17 12.53 -8.67 -20.16
N TYR A 18 13.67 -8.66 -19.47
CA TYR A 18 14.53 -7.48 -19.28
C TYR A 18 15.40 -7.24 -20.52
N LYS A 19 15.35 -6.03 -21.11
CA LYS A 19 16.43 -5.53 -21.96
C LYS A 19 17.46 -4.83 -21.08
N LYS A 20 18.51 -5.57 -20.73
CA LYS A 20 19.72 -5.06 -20.09
C LYS A 20 20.52 -4.28 -21.14
N ILE A 21 20.70 -2.98 -20.96
CA ILE A 21 21.60 -2.17 -21.79
C ILE A 21 22.90 -1.99 -20.98
N ASN A 22 23.99 -2.62 -21.41
CA ASN A 22 25.32 -2.38 -20.85
C ASN A 22 26.05 -1.32 -21.69
N THR A 23 26.27 -0.16 -21.06
CA THR A 23 27.47 0.72 -21.04
C THR A 23 28.51 0.68 -22.17
N SER A 24 28.85 1.87 -22.66
CA SER A 24 30.20 2.22 -23.08
C SER A 24 30.67 3.54 -22.43
N GLY A 25 31.57 3.41 -21.45
CA GLY A 25 32.68 4.33 -21.11
C GLY A 25 32.39 5.77 -20.67
N THR A 26 32.63 6.09 -19.39
CA THR A 26 33.73 6.97 -18.93
C THR A 26 33.75 7.02 -17.41
N SER A 27 34.95 6.92 -16.83
CA SER A 27 35.21 6.96 -15.38
C SER A 27 34.83 8.31 -14.78
N ASN A 28 33.92 8.32 -13.82
CA ASN A 28 33.91 9.19 -12.64
C ASN A 28 33.00 8.52 -11.59
N ALA A 29 33.43 8.53 -10.34
CA ALA A 29 32.76 7.85 -9.22
C ALA A 29 31.24 8.06 -9.24
N ASP A 30 30.50 6.96 -9.40
CA ASP A 30 29.06 6.93 -9.18
C ASP A 30 28.80 7.32 -7.71
N VAL A 31 28.45 8.59 -7.50
CA VAL A 31 27.78 9.00 -6.28
C VAL A 31 26.47 8.22 -6.26
N PRO A 32 26.22 7.34 -5.28
CA PRO A 32 24.93 6.68 -5.17
C PRO A 32 23.88 7.80 -5.13
N LEU A 33 22.99 7.83 -6.11
CA LEU A 33 21.83 8.71 -6.09
C LEU A 33 21.21 8.58 -4.71
N ALA A 34 21.20 9.70 -3.96
CA ALA A 34 20.76 9.70 -2.57
C ALA A 34 19.41 8.99 -2.48
N ASP A 35 19.34 7.94 -1.66
CA ASP A 35 18.06 7.36 -1.30
C ASP A 35 17.25 8.51 -0.70
N PRO A 36 16.11 8.91 -1.30
CA PRO A 36 15.34 10.06 -0.83
C PRO A 36 14.97 9.95 0.65
N GLY A 37 15.01 8.74 1.22
CA GLY A 37 14.73 8.45 2.61
C GLY A 37 13.24 8.47 2.93
N MET A 38 12.45 9.19 2.12
CA MET A 38 10.99 9.21 2.16
C MET A 38 10.40 9.46 0.77
N TYR A 39 9.19 8.96 0.57
CA TYR A 39 8.38 9.19 -0.62
C TYR A 39 7.01 9.69 -0.21
N GLN A 40 6.39 10.52 -1.06
CA GLN A 40 4.97 10.84 -0.97
C GLN A 40 4.24 10.04 -2.05
N LEU A 41 3.29 9.21 -1.62
CA LEU A 41 2.38 8.46 -2.46
C LEU A 41 1.03 9.17 -2.47
N ASP A 42 0.71 9.83 -3.59
CA ASP A 42 -0.58 10.43 -3.83
C ASP A 42 -1.46 9.44 -4.60
N ILE A 43 -2.65 9.16 -4.06
CA ILE A 43 -3.61 8.20 -4.61
C ILE A 43 -4.93 8.91 -4.81
N THR A 44 -5.52 8.76 -5.99
CA THR A 44 -6.94 9.05 -6.24
C THR A 44 -7.68 7.72 -6.37
N LEU A 45 -8.51 7.39 -5.39
CA LEU A 45 -9.49 6.32 -5.46
C LEU A 45 -10.64 6.77 -6.33
N ARG A 46 -10.72 6.28 -7.58
CA ARG A 46 -11.72 6.74 -8.55
C ARG A 46 -13.05 6.02 -8.34
N ARG A 47 -13.11 4.74 -8.72
CA ARG A 47 -14.35 3.97 -8.70
C ARG A 47 -14.12 2.47 -8.53
N GLY A 48 -15.19 1.77 -8.16
CA GLY A 48 -15.30 0.32 -8.23
C GLY A 48 -16.20 -0.09 -9.39
N GLN A 49 -16.04 -1.33 -9.85
CA GLN A 49 -16.87 -1.90 -10.90
C GLN A 49 -17.19 -3.36 -10.58
N SER A 50 -18.47 -3.71 -10.72
CA SER A 50 -18.99 -5.06 -10.51
C SER A 50 -18.55 -5.66 -9.17
N LEU A 51 -18.57 -4.86 -8.10
CA LEU A 51 -18.18 -5.33 -6.77
C LEU A 51 -19.13 -6.43 -6.27
N ALA A 52 -18.61 -7.33 -5.44
CA ALA A 52 -19.40 -8.43 -4.89
C ALA A 52 -20.58 -7.93 -4.05
N ALA A 53 -21.78 -8.48 -4.27
CA ALA A 53 -22.93 -8.24 -3.40
C ALA A 53 -22.80 -9.04 -2.09
N ARG A 54 -23.00 -8.37 -0.95
CA ARG A 54 -22.97 -8.98 0.39
C ARG A 54 -24.28 -8.80 1.15
N ASP A 55 -25.03 -7.73 0.85
CA ASP A 55 -26.39 -7.57 1.34
C ASP A 55 -27.38 -8.57 0.74
N ARG A 56 -28.42 -8.89 1.54
CA ARG A 56 -29.58 -9.67 1.08
C ARG A 56 -30.33 -9.03 -0.10
N GLY A 57 -30.16 -7.73 -0.32
CA GLY A 57 -30.78 -6.99 -1.43
C GLY A 57 -30.07 -7.16 -2.78
N GLY A 58 -28.99 -7.93 -2.84
CA GLY A 58 -28.16 -8.04 -4.05
C GLY A 58 -27.29 -6.82 -4.30
N THR A 59 -27.02 -6.03 -3.25
CA THR A 59 -26.14 -4.85 -3.25
C THR A 59 -25.07 -4.98 -2.18
N SER A 60 -24.29 -3.92 -2.01
CA SER A 60 -23.40 -3.67 -0.88
C SER A 60 -23.32 -2.15 -0.67
N ASP A 61 -22.84 -1.74 0.48
CA ASP A 61 -22.44 -0.41 0.91
C ASP A 61 -20.89 -0.28 0.93
N PRO A 62 -20.20 -0.35 -0.23
CA PRO A 62 -18.76 -0.53 -0.26
C PRO A 62 -17.98 0.69 0.24
N TYR A 63 -16.88 0.38 0.94
CA TYR A 63 -15.81 1.32 1.24
C TYR A 63 -14.44 0.64 1.16
N VAL A 64 -13.38 1.44 1.01
CA VAL A 64 -12.02 0.96 0.75
C VAL A 64 -11.08 1.37 1.87
N LYS A 65 -10.20 0.45 2.27
CA LYS A 65 -9.10 0.68 3.21
C LYS A 65 -7.77 0.51 2.50
N PHE A 66 -6.87 1.45 2.71
CA PHE A 66 -5.47 1.35 2.31
C PHE A 66 -4.61 1.01 3.51
N LYS A 67 -3.66 0.08 3.34
CA LYS A 67 -2.70 -0.30 4.37
C LYS A 67 -1.28 -0.39 3.81
N ILE A 68 -0.31 0.11 4.58
CA ILE A 68 1.13 -0.05 4.34
C ILE A 68 1.74 -0.49 5.68
N GLY A 69 2.65 -1.45 5.68
CA GLY A 69 3.27 -1.97 6.91
C GLY A 69 2.26 -2.54 7.92
N GLY A 70 1.11 -3.04 7.45
CA GLY A 70 0.01 -3.51 8.31
C GLY A 70 -0.84 -2.41 8.96
N LYS A 71 -0.44 -1.13 8.86
CA LYS A 71 -1.17 0.02 9.39
C LYS A 71 -2.19 0.54 8.40
N GLU A 72 -3.40 0.86 8.88
CA GLU A 72 -4.40 1.59 8.09
C GLU A 72 -3.98 3.05 7.91
N VAL A 73 -3.82 3.48 6.66
CA VAL A 73 -3.35 4.83 6.30
C VAL A 73 -4.43 5.68 5.64
N PHE A 74 -5.50 5.06 5.16
CA PHE A 74 -6.66 5.74 4.60
C PHE A 74 -7.89 4.82 4.65
N ARG A 75 -9.06 5.43 4.84
CA ARG A 75 -10.39 4.81 4.71
C ARG A 75 -11.28 5.76 3.91
N SER A 76 -11.90 5.24 2.86
CA SER A 76 -12.84 6.02 2.04
C SER A 76 -14.18 6.23 2.74
N LYS A 77 -15.01 7.09 2.17
CA LYS A 77 -16.44 7.12 2.44
C LYS A 77 -17.10 5.80 2.03
N ILE A 78 -18.20 5.53 2.71
CA ILE A 78 -19.15 4.47 2.37
C ILE A 78 -20.09 5.01 1.29
N ILE A 79 -20.30 4.24 0.23
CA ILE A 79 -21.30 4.55 -0.80
C ILE A 79 -22.38 3.48 -0.71
N TYR A 80 -23.59 3.89 -0.31
CA TYR A 80 -24.66 2.96 -0.02
C TYR A 80 -25.28 2.34 -1.29
N LYS A 81 -25.58 1.04 -1.21
CA LYS A 81 -26.35 0.21 -2.15
C LYS A 81 -25.88 0.34 -3.59
N ASN A 82 -24.57 0.26 -3.81
CA ASN A 82 -23.99 0.48 -5.12
C ASN A 82 -22.78 -0.41 -5.38
N LEU A 83 -22.90 -1.33 -6.34
CA LEU A 83 -21.80 -2.22 -6.77
C LEU A 83 -20.85 -1.58 -7.80
N ASN A 84 -21.15 -0.36 -8.25
CA ASN A 84 -20.32 0.45 -9.12
C ASN A 84 -20.09 1.85 -8.51
N PRO A 85 -19.54 1.91 -7.29
CA PRO A 85 -19.37 3.16 -6.54
C PRO A 85 -18.33 4.07 -7.22
N VAL A 86 -18.57 5.38 -7.18
CA VAL A 86 -17.61 6.41 -7.62
C VAL A 86 -17.24 7.25 -6.40
N TRP A 87 -16.01 7.10 -5.91
CA TRP A 87 -15.52 7.80 -4.72
C TRP A 87 -14.87 9.13 -5.08
N GLU A 88 -13.98 9.13 -6.08
CA GLU A 88 -13.10 10.26 -6.43
C GLU A 88 -12.41 10.90 -5.21
N GLU A 89 -11.94 10.05 -4.30
CA GLU A 89 -11.31 10.47 -3.04
C GLU A 89 -9.80 10.42 -3.13
N LYS A 90 -9.14 11.43 -2.55
CA LYS A 90 -7.69 11.57 -2.58
C LYS A 90 -7.07 11.22 -1.23
N ALA A 91 -5.93 10.53 -1.27
CA ALA A 91 -5.10 10.24 -0.12
C ALA A 91 -3.64 10.61 -0.44
N SER A 92 -2.96 11.26 0.50
CA SER A 92 -1.54 11.58 0.41
C SER A 92 -0.83 10.92 1.58
N ILE A 93 0.04 9.96 1.30
CA ILE A 93 0.66 9.08 2.30
C ILE A 93 2.17 9.24 2.22
N LEU A 94 2.82 9.48 3.36
CA LEU A 94 4.28 9.40 3.44
C LEU A 94 4.71 7.95 3.63
N VAL A 95 5.63 7.50 2.79
CA VAL A 95 6.15 6.13 2.73
C VAL A 95 7.66 6.18 2.96
N ASP A 96 8.13 5.52 4.00
CA ASP A 96 9.56 5.50 4.35
C ASP A 96 10.35 4.59 3.39
N HIS A 97 9.77 3.44 3.00
CA HIS A 97 10.42 2.47 2.12
C HIS A 97 9.42 1.88 1.11
N LEU A 98 9.82 1.78 -0.16
CA LEU A 98 8.98 1.25 -1.24
C LEU A 98 8.82 -0.28 -1.22
N ARG A 99 9.55 -0.99 -0.36
CA ARG A 99 9.50 -2.47 -0.25
C ARG A 99 8.19 -2.97 0.36
N GLU A 100 7.48 -2.12 1.08
CA GLU A 100 6.17 -2.45 1.63
C GLU A 100 5.10 -2.12 0.58
N PRO A 101 4.33 -3.12 0.10
CA PRO A 101 3.28 -2.85 -0.88
C PRO A 101 2.12 -2.10 -0.25
N LEU A 102 1.39 -1.36 -1.07
CA LEU A 102 0.10 -0.81 -0.71
C LEU A 102 -0.95 -1.92 -0.79
N TYR A 103 -1.47 -2.36 0.35
CA TYR A 103 -2.62 -3.24 0.41
C TYR A 103 -3.91 -2.44 0.29
N VAL A 104 -4.79 -2.90 -0.59
CA VAL A 104 -6.11 -2.32 -0.83
C VAL A 104 -7.16 -3.36 -0.48
N LYS A 105 -8.07 -3.03 0.43
CA LYS A 105 -9.14 -3.93 0.86
C LYS A 105 -10.48 -3.24 0.73
N VAL A 106 -11.46 -3.95 0.20
CA VAL A 106 -12.85 -3.50 0.09
C VAL A 106 -13.69 -4.23 1.11
N PHE A 107 -14.60 -3.50 1.73
CA PHE A 107 -15.54 -4.01 2.71
C PHE A 107 -16.93 -3.50 2.41
N ASP A 108 -17.92 -4.31 2.76
CA ASP A 108 -19.31 -3.89 2.88
C ASP A 108 -19.53 -3.32 4.28
N TYR A 109 -20.24 -2.21 4.39
CA TYR A 109 -20.55 -1.62 5.68
C TYR A 109 -21.86 -2.17 6.23
N ASP A 110 -21.81 -2.75 7.44
CA ASP A 110 -22.99 -3.27 8.12
C ASP A 110 -23.25 -2.54 9.43
N PHE A 111 -24.41 -1.88 9.54
CA PHE A 111 -24.75 -1.15 10.75
C PHE A 111 -24.88 -2.09 11.96
N GLY A 112 -24.01 -1.90 12.95
CA GLY A 112 -24.05 -2.63 14.22
C GLY A 112 -23.50 -4.05 14.16
N LEU A 113 -22.88 -4.45 13.05
CA LEU A 113 -22.22 -5.74 12.86
C LEU A 113 -20.77 -5.54 12.41
N GLN A 114 -20.06 -6.65 12.21
CA GLN A 114 -18.75 -6.61 11.58
C GLN A 114 -18.93 -6.48 10.07
N ASP A 115 -18.32 -5.44 9.50
CA ASP A 115 -18.24 -5.19 8.05
C ASP A 115 -17.75 -6.43 7.27
N ASP A 116 -18.50 -6.83 6.24
CA ASP A 116 -18.18 -7.99 5.40
C ASP A 116 -17.00 -7.74 4.45
N PHE A 117 -16.11 -8.72 4.32
CA PHE A 117 -14.99 -8.62 3.39
C PHE A 117 -15.44 -8.82 1.93
N MET A 118 -15.11 -7.85 1.07
CA MET A 118 -15.48 -7.86 -0.34
C MET A 118 -14.32 -8.17 -1.29
N GLY A 119 -13.10 -8.29 -0.79
CA GLY A 119 -11.93 -8.63 -1.59
C GLY A 119 -10.74 -7.71 -1.35
N SER A 120 -9.58 -8.14 -1.84
CA SER A 120 -8.33 -7.40 -1.68
C SER A 120 -7.45 -7.47 -2.91
N ALA A 121 -6.58 -6.49 -3.02
CA ALA A 121 -5.48 -6.44 -3.97
C ALA A 121 -4.28 -5.76 -3.30
N PHE A 122 -3.13 -5.78 -3.98
CA PHE A 122 -1.98 -5.00 -3.56
C PHE A 122 -1.31 -4.35 -4.77
N LEU A 123 -0.65 -3.22 -4.53
CA LEU A 123 0.16 -2.51 -5.49
C LEU A 123 1.61 -2.51 -5.00
N ASP A 124 2.49 -3.10 -5.80
CA ASP A 124 3.93 -3.06 -5.56
C ASP A 124 4.48 -1.68 -5.90
N LEU A 125 4.87 -0.92 -4.87
CA LEU A 125 5.33 0.46 -5.02
C LEU A 125 6.69 0.54 -5.73
N THR A 126 7.46 -0.55 -5.77
CA THR A 126 8.76 -0.59 -6.47
C THR A 126 8.61 -0.56 -7.99
N GLN A 127 7.41 -0.84 -8.50
CA GLN A 127 7.11 -0.88 -9.94
C GLN A 127 6.56 0.45 -10.46
N LEU A 128 6.38 1.46 -9.59
CA LEU A 128 5.86 2.77 -9.99
C LEU A 128 6.98 3.65 -10.53
N GLU A 129 6.70 4.34 -11.65
CA GLU A 129 7.55 5.41 -12.14
C GLU A 129 7.43 6.65 -11.23
N LEU A 130 8.57 7.22 -10.87
CA LEU A 130 8.63 8.41 -10.02
C LEU A 130 8.14 9.66 -10.76
N ASN A 131 7.46 10.55 -10.04
CA ASN A 131 6.97 11.86 -10.51
C ASN A 131 6.02 11.78 -11.72
N ARG A 132 5.39 10.63 -11.96
CA ARG A 132 4.47 10.43 -13.07
C ARG A 132 3.14 9.85 -12.58
N PRO A 133 2.00 10.37 -13.05
CA PRO A 133 0.69 9.74 -12.84
C PRO A 133 0.58 8.41 -13.57
N ILE A 134 0.16 7.39 -12.85
CA ILE A 134 -0.11 6.04 -13.36
C ILE A 134 -1.53 5.67 -13.00
N ASP A 135 -2.29 5.27 -14.01
CA ASP A 135 -3.61 4.69 -13.81
C ASP A 135 -3.49 3.21 -13.53
N VAL A 136 -4.03 2.78 -12.39
CA VAL A 136 -3.92 1.40 -11.89
C VAL A 136 -5.31 0.77 -11.87
N THR A 137 -5.40 -0.45 -12.40
CA THR A 137 -6.58 -1.30 -12.33
C THR A 137 -6.27 -2.50 -11.45
N LEU A 138 -7.04 -2.69 -10.37
CA LEU A 138 -6.83 -3.77 -9.41
C LEU A 138 -8.01 -4.73 -9.42
N THR A 139 -7.78 -5.97 -9.84
CA THR A 139 -8.77 -7.05 -9.69
C THR A 139 -8.77 -7.54 -8.25
N LEU A 140 -9.94 -7.57 -7.62
CA LEU A 140 -10.09 -8.00 -6.23
C LEU A 140 -10.09 -9.53 -6.14
N LYS A 141 -9.42 -10.04 -5.10
CA LYS A 141 -9.30 -11.46 -4.81
C LYS A 141 -9.51 -11.77 -3.34
N ASP A 142 -9.99 -12.98 -3.10
CA ASP A 142 -10.05 -13.62 -1.78
C ASP A 142 -9.29 -14.95 -1.87
N PRO A 143 -8.19 -15.13 -1.10
CA PRO A 143 -7.45 -16.39 -1.07
C PRO A 143 -8.30 -17.61 -0.67
N HIS A 144 -9.36 -17.41 0.09
CA HIS A 144 -10.27 -18.49 0.49
C HIS A 144 -11.22 -18.91 -0.65
N TYR A 145 -11.51 -18.00 -1.59
CA TYR A 145 -12.41 -18.22 -2.71
C TYR A 145 -11.81 -17.66 -4.01
N PRO A 146 -10.75 -18.29 -4.56
CA PRO A 146 -9.93 -17.72 -5.64
C PRO A 146 -10.68 -17.57 -6.97
N ASP A 147 -11.71 -18.39 -7.18
CA ASP A 147 -12.51 -18.43 -8.40
C ASP A 147 -13.66 -17.39 -8.39
N HIS A 148 -13.91 -16.73 -7.25
CA HIS A 148 -14.94 -15.71 -7.18
C HIS A 148 -14.49 -14.43 -7.89
N ASP A 149 -15.37 -13.89 -8.73
CA ASP A 149 -15.24 -12.52 -9.22
C ASP A 149 -15.74 -11.57 -8.13
N LEU A 150 -14.82 -10.77 -7.61
CA LEU A 150 -15.08 -9.81 -6.54
C LEU A 150 -15.12 -8.37 -7.05
N GLY A 151 -14.96 -8.19 -8.36
CA GLY A 151 -14.93 -6.89 -9.01
C GLY A 151 -13.55 -6.27 -9.09
N ILE A 152 -13.55 -5.01 -9.53
CA ILE A 152 -12.34 -4.28 -9.92
C ILE A 152 -12.35 -2.89 -9.29
N LEU A 153 -11.18 -2.41 -8.87
CA LEU A 153 -10.96 -1.02 -8.46
C LEU A 153 -10.12 -0.27 -9.50
N PHE A 154 -10.45 1.00 -9.69
CA PHE A 154 -9.71 1.94 -10.52
C PHE A 154 -9.09 3.03 -9.66
N LEU A 155 -7.77 3.18 -9.75
CA LEU A 155 -6.99 4.18 -9.04
C LEU A 155 -6.20 5.03 -10.05
N SER A 156 -5.74 6.19 -9.59
CA SER A 156 -4.63 6.93 -10.20
C SER A 156 -3.60 7.23 -9.11
N VAL A 157 -2.33 6.98 -9.37
CA VAL A 157 -1.25 7.09 -8.36
C VAL A 157 -0.10 7.94 -8.89
N ILE A 158 0.52 8.73 -8.02
CA ILE A 158 1.77 9.45 -8.28
C ILE A 158 2.71 9.17 -7.11
N LEU A 159 3.92 8.71 -7.40
CA LEU A 159 4.96 8.50 -6.39
C LEU A 159 6.04 9.58 -6.53
N THR A 160 6.17 10.43 -5.53
CA THR A 160 7.08 11.59 -5.55
C THR A 160 8.18 11.40 -4.49
N PRO A 161 9.47 11.35 -4.86
CA PRO A 161 10.56 11.41 -3.90
C PRO A 161 10.46 12.66 -3.04
N LYS A 162 10.65 12.51 -1.73
CA LYS A 162 10.84 13.66 -0.83
C LYS A 162 12.29 13.69 -0.44
N GLU A 163 12.96 14.81 -0.73
CA GLU A 163 14.27 15.05 -0.15
C GLU A 163 14.10 15.04 1.37
N GLY A 164 14.74 14.08 2.03
CA GLY A 164 14.70 14.00 3.47
C GLY A 164 15.24 15.30 4.07
N GLU A 165 14.40 16.01 4.84
CA GLU A 165 14.95 16.53 6.09
C GLU A 165 15.45 15.30 6.83
N HIS A 166 16.77 15.13 6.84
CA HIS A 166 17.47 14.18 7.68
C HIS A 166 16.85 14.34 9.07
N ARG A 167 15.95 13.43 9.48
CA ARG A 167 15.47 13.46 10.86
C ARG A 167 16.70 13.12 11.67
N ASP A 168 17.32 14.15 12.23
CA ASP A 168 18.42 14.04 13.18
C ASP A 168 17.88 13.37 14.46
N VAL A 169 17.60 12.07 14.39
CA VAL A 169 17.19 11.25 15.54
C VAL A 169 18.35 11.12 16.54
N THR A 170 19.56 11.56 16.18
CA THR A 170 20.72 11.72 17.06
C THR A 170 20.65 12.96 17.98
N MET A 171 19.72 13.92 17.76
CA MET A 171 19.76 15.24 18.43
C MET A 171 18.74 15.48 19.54
N LEU A 172 17.92 14.51 19.94
CA LEU A 172 17.05 14.65 21.13
C LEU A 172 17.55 13.90 22.38
N MET A 173 18.65 13.14 22.29
CA MET A 173 19.28 12.53 23.47
C MET A 173 20.34 13.42 24.15
N ARG A 174 20.55 14.66 23.68
CA ARG A 174 21.65 15.52 24.16
C ARG A 174 21.29 16.99 24.39
N LYS A 175 20.18 17.30 25.06
CA LYS A 175 20.10 18.56 25.83
C LYS A 175 19.48 18.32 27.20
N SER A 176 20.36 17.86 28.08
CA SER A 176 20.24 17.84 29.54
C SER A 176 19.72 19.17 30.11
N TRP A 177 18.79 19.09 31.06
CA TRP A 177 18.76 20.02 32.19
C TRP A 177 18.67 19.26 33.52
N LYS A 178 19.87 18.99 34.05
CA LYS A 178 20.30 19.17 35.45
C LYS A 178 19.36 18.68 36.57
N ARG A 179 19.82 17.59 37.18
CA ARG A 179 19.76 17.32 38.63
C ARG A 179 19.92 18.62 39.43
N SER A 180 18.97 18.95 40.29
CA SER A 180 19.23 19.76 41.48
C SER A 180 18.52 19.14 42.68
N SER A 181 19.32 18.58 43.57
CA SER A 181 18.90 18.19 44.93
C SER A 181 19.70 19.04 45.91
N LYS A 182 18.98 19.74 46.80
CA LYS A 182 19.37 20.22 48.15
C LYS A 182 18.09 20.78 48.78
N VAL A 183 17.43 20.12 49.76
CA VAL A 183 17.69 20.06 51.22
C VAL A 183 18.21 21.43 51.74
N ILE A 184 17.67 22.13 52.74
CA ILE A 184 17.20 21.86 54.12
C ILE A 184 16.36 23.11 54.54
N LEU A 185 15.37 23.14 55.45
CA LEU A 185 15.46 23.07 56.92
C LEU A 185 14.07 23.19 57.57
N SER A 186 13.96 22.55 58.73
CA SER A 186 12.87 22.50 59.73
C SER A 186 12.38 23.84 60.26
N MET A 187 11.10 23.90 60.69
CA MET A 187 10.66 23.97 62.09
C MET A 187 9.19 23.53 62.19
#